data_AF-R9B4Q2-F1
#
_entry.id   AF-R9B4Q2-F1
#
_cell.length_a   1.000
_cell.length_b   1.000
_cell.length_c   1.000
_cell.angle_alpha   90.00
_cell.angle_beta   90.00
_cell.angle_gamma   90.00
#
_symmetry.space_group_name_H-M   'P 1'
#
loop_
_entity.id
_entity.type
_entity.pdbx_description
1 polymer ?
#
loop_
_entity_poly.entity_id
_entity_poly.type
_entity_poly.pdbx_seq_one_letter_code
_entity_poly.pdbx_strand_id
1 'polypeptide(L)' 'MTGYIDKIDITSLNDQATTITGIQINRGNCGVTRMYDYQNMRYGSVALAYPRCKVKYIREVRISTANGTYAYRIE' A
#
# COMPACT_ATOMS: atom_id res chain seq x y z
N MET A 1 20.45 -0.95 11.79
CA MET A 1 19.33 -1.01 10.84
C MET A 1 18.44 -2.18 11.22
N THR A 2 17.37 -1.93 11.98
CA THR A 2 16.40 -2.96 12.37
C THR A 2 15.43 -3.19 11.22
N GLY A 3 15.46 -4.42 10.69
CA GLY A 3 14.96 -4.77 9.36
C GLY A 3 13.45 -4.65 9.17
N TYR A 4 13.08 -3.83 8.19
CA TYR A 4 11.86 -3.97 7.40
C TYR A 4 12.31 -4.29 5.97
N ILE A 5 12.61 -5.57 5.71
CA ILE A 5 13.12 -6.02 4.40
C ILE A 5 11.99 -6.03 3.36
N ASP A 6 10.80 -6.39 3.84
CA ASP A 6 9.62 -6.57 3.02
C ASP A 6 8.92 -5.23 2.79
N LYS A 7 8.53 -4.98 1.53
CA LYS A 7 7.80 -3.78 1.10
C LYS A 7 6.70 -4.13 0.11
N ILE A 8 5.69 -3.27 0.04
CA ILE A 8 4.64 -3.30 -0.98
C ILE A 8 4.79 -2.03 -1.80
N ASP A 9 5.07 -2.20 -3.09
CA ASP A 9 5.12 -1.12 -4.06
C ASP A 9 3.72 -0.91 -4.62
N ILE A 10 3.17 0.29 -4.43
CA ILE A 10 1.83 0.66 -4.88
C ILE A 10 2.02 1.63 -6.05
N THR A 11 1.71 1.18 -7.27
CA THR A 11 1.85 2.03 -8.46
C THR A 11 0.51 2.68 -8.78
N SER A 12 0.50 4.00 -8.97
CA SER A 12 -0.70 4.69 -9.45
C SER A 12 -0.85 4.52 -10.96
N LEU A 13 -2.03 4.06 -11.37
CA LEU A 13 -2.47 4.02 -12.77
C LEU A 13 -3.49 5.13 -13.07
N ASN A 14 -3.67 6.09 -12.17
CA ASN A 14 -4.60 7.18 -12.35
C ASN A 14 -3.94 8.32 -13.16
N ASP A 15 -4.64 8.82 -14.17
CA ASP A 15 -4.21 10.01 -14.92
C ASP A 15 -4.22 11.26 -14.04
N GLN A 16 -5.25 11.39 -13.19
CA GLN A 16 -5.36 12.45 -12.19
C GLN A 16 -4.55 12.11 -10.93
N ALA A 17 -3.98 13.12 -10.29
CA ALA A 17 -3.23 12.96 -9.06
C ALA A 17 -4.12 12.37 -7.95
N THR A 18 -3.61 11.35 -7.25
CA THR A 18 -4.33 10.68 -6.16
C THR A 18 -3.46 10.56 -4.93
N THR A 19 -4.09 10.55 -3.75
CA THR A 19 -3.41 10.34 -2.48
C THR A 19 -3.98 9.11 -1.81
N ILE A 20 -3.11 8.22 -1.32
CA ILE A 20 -3.53 7.11 -0.47
C ILE A 20 -3.86 7.69 0.92
N THR A 21 -5.08 7.46 1.38
CA THR A 21 -5.58 7.91 2.67
C THR A 21 -5.62 6.78 3.70
N GLY A 22 -5.52 5.53 3.26
CA GLY A 22 -5.46 4.38 4.15
C GLY A 22 -4.94 3.12 3.47
N ILE A 23 -4.37 2.22 4.26
CA ILE A 23 -3.95 0.89 3.83
C ILE A 23 -4.33 -0.14 4.89
N GLN A 24 -4.89 -1.27 4.46
CA GLN A 24 -5.16 -2.42 5.32
C GLN A 24 -4.59 -3.68 4.69
N ILE A 25 -3.79 -4.41 5.46
CA ILE A 25 -3.20 -5.68 5.03
C ILE A 25 -3.84 -6.80 5.82
N ASN A 26 -4.32 -7.84 5.12
CA ASN A 26 -5.06 -8.96 5.69
C ASN A 26 -6.20 -8.49 6.61
N ARG A 27 -7.05 -7.59 6.10
CA ARG A 27 -8.16 -6.96 6.87
C ARG A 27 -7.71 -6.24 8.15
N GLY A 28 -6.48 -5.76 8.19
CA GLY A 28 -5.90 -5.04 9.34
C GLY A 28 -5.09 -5.91 10.30
N ASN A 29 -5.01 -7.24 10.07
CA ASN A 29 -4.20 -8.13 10.91
C ASN A 29 -2.69 -7.89 10.76
N CYS A 30 -2.28 -7.21 9.68
CA CYS A 30 -0.90 -6.77 9.50
C CYS A 30 -0.87 -5.25 9.40
N GLY A 31 -0.24 -4.61 10.39
CA GLY A 31 -0.03 -3.17 10.39
C GLY A 31 1.05 -2.75 9.39
N VAL A 32 1.00 -1.48 9.00
CA VAL A 32 2.05 -0.81 8.21
C VAL A 32 2.80 0.14 9.13
N THR A 33 4.12 -0.02 9.21
CA THR A 33 4.97 0.84 10.06
C THR A 33 5.15 2.22 9.44
N ARG A 34 5.32 2.26 8.12
CA ARG A 34 5.66 3.48 7.41
C ARG A 34 5.17 3.42 5.97
N MET A 35 4.79 4.58 5.46
CA MET A 35 4.48 4.81 4.06
C MET A 35 5.25 6.01 3.54
N TYR A 36 5.70 5.94 2.30
CA TYR A 36 6.40 7.01 1.60
C TYR A 36 5.76 7.25 0.24
N ASP A 37 5.91 8.48 -0.26
CA ASP A 37 5.53 8.89 -1.63
C ASP A 37 4.06 8.61 -1.99
N TYR A 38 3.20 8.57 -0.97
CA TYR A 38 1.80 8.18 -1.10
C TYR A 38 0.84 9.36 -1.34
N GLN A 39 1.37 10.58 -1.38
CA GLN A 39 0.63 11.81 -1.63
C GLN A 39 0.82 12.29 -3.06
N ASN A 40 -0.24 12.82 -3.68
CA ASN A 40 -0.23 13.40 -5.03
C ASN A 40 0.38 12.49 -6.11
N MET A 41 0.17 11.18 -5.99
CA MET A 41 0.65 10.17 -6.91
C MET A 41 0.02 10.35 -8.29
N ARG A 42 0.85 10.56 -9.30
CA ARG A 42 0.44 10.61 -10.72
C ARG A 42 0.65 9.25 -11.39
N TYR A 43 0.17 9.11 -12.61
CA TYR A 43 0.42 7.92 -13.42
C TYR A 43 1.91 7.52 -13.39
N GLY A 44 2.19 6.27 -13.03
CA GLY A 44 3.54 5.71 -12.91
C GLY A 44 4.29 6.05 -11.62
N SER A 45 3.74 6.88 -10.74
CA SER A 45 4.31 7.13 -9.40
C SER A 45 4.16 5.90 -8.51
N VAL A 46 5.15 5.65 -7.65
CA VAL A 46 5.19 4.48 -6.77
C VAL A 46 5.26 4.94 -5.31
N ALA A 47 4.30 4.47 -4.51
CA ALA A 47 4.34 4.61 -3.06
C ALA A 47 4.90 3.34 -2.43
N LEU A 48 5.63 3.51 -1.33
CA LEU A 48 6.30 2.42 -0.62
C LEU A 48 5.62 2.21 0.72
N ALA A 49 5.04 1.03 0.94
CA ALA A 49 4.46 0.64 2.24
C ALA A 49 5.27 -0.48 2.89
N TYR A 50 5.60 -0.31 4.17
CA TYR A 50 6.44 -1.24 4.95
C TYR A 50 5.59 -2.03 5.95
N PRO A 51 5.14 -3.26 5.61
CA PRO A 51 4.35 -4.10 6.50
C PRO A 51 5.14 -4.58 7.72
N ARG A 52 4.43 -4.87 8.81
CA ARG A 52 4.98 -5.52 10.02
C ARG A 52 4.97 -7.05 9.96
N CYS A 53 4.39 -7.61 8.91
CA CYS A 53 4.35 -9.05 8.64
C CYS A 53 5.23 -9.39 7.44
N LYS A 54 5.58 -10.67 7.29
CA LYS A 54 6.30 -11.14 6.10
C LYS A 54 5.40 -11.10 4.88
N VAL A 55 5.87 -10.60 3.73
CA VAL A 55 5.06 -10.48 2.50
C VAL A 55 4.49 -11.81 2.03
N LYS A 56 5.20 -12.93 2.27
CA LYS A 56 4.73 -14.29 1.93
C LYS A 56 3.43 -14.72 2.64
N TYR A 57 3.01 -13.99 3.67
CA TYR A 57 1.77 -14.25 4.40
C TYR A 57 0.66 -13.24 4.09
N ILE A 58 0.91 -12.29 3.19
CA ILE A 58 -0.10 -11.34 2.75
C ILE A 58 -1.01 -12.04 1.74
N ARG A 59 -2.31 -11.94 1.99
CA ARG A 59 -3.38 -12.52 1.16
C ARG A 59 -4.31 -11.46 0.59
N GLU A 60 -4.38 -10.31 1.25
CA GLU A 60 -5.21 -9.19 0.83
C GLU A 60 -4.53 -7.87 1.19
N VAL A 61 -4.56 -6.92 0.26
CA VAL A 61 -4.19 -5.53 0.50
C VAL A 61 -5.35 -4.65 0.05
N ARG A 62 -5.82 -3.77 0.94
CA ARG A 62 -6.82 -2.75 0.63
C ARG A 62 -6.20 -1.38 0.71
N ILE A 63 -6.44 -0.56 -0.31
CA ILE A 63 -5.93 0.80 -0.44
C ILE A 63 -7.13 1.73 -0.53
N SER A 64 -7.19 2.70 0.36
CA SER A 64 -8.20 3.75 0.36
C SER A 64 -7.62 5.03 -0.21
N THR A 65 -8.40 5.70 -1.03
CA THR A 65 -8.13 7.02 -1.62
C THR A 65 -9.35 7.92 -1.38
N ALA A 66 -9.29 9.18 -1.80
CA ALA A 66 -10.47 10.06 -1.81
C ALA A 66 -11.62 9.52 -2.69
N ASN A 67 -11.30 8.73 -3.72
CA ASN A 67 -12.28 8.26 -4.71
C ASN A 67 -12.89 6.89 -4.36
N GLY A 68 -12.35 6.19 -3.36
CA GLY A 68 -12.84 4.88 -2.96
C GLY A 68 -11.78 3.96 -2.37
N THR A 69 -12.20 2.74 -2.04
CA THR A 69 -11.33 1.69 -1.52
C THR A 69 -11.23 0.55 -2.53
N TYR A 70 -10.00 0.16 -2.84
CA TYR A 70 -9.66 -0.89 -3.80
C TYR A 70 -9.01 -2.05 -3.05
N ALA A 71 -9.41 -3.28 -3.37
CA ALA A 71 -8.88 -4.49 -2.73
C ALA A 71 -8.18 -5.37 -3.77
N TYR A 72 -6.96 -5.78 -3.47
CA TYR A 72 -6.20 -6.76 -4.23
C TYR A 72 -6.01 -8.02 -3.38
N ARG A 73 -6.32 -9.18 -3.95
CA ARG A 73 -6.10 -10.48 -3.32
C ARG A 73 -4.92 -11.17 -4.00
N ILE A 74 -4.02 -11.69 -3.18
CA ILE A 74 -2.84 -12.43 -3.62
C ILE A 74 -3.21 -13.92 -3.56
N GLU A 75 -3.22 -14.57 -4.71
CA GLU A 75 -3.45 -16.02 -4.84
C GLU A 75 -2.23 -16.83 -4.39
#